data_AF-A0A8H6SPD0-F1
#
_entry.id   AF-A0A8H6SPD0-F1
#
_cell.length_a   1.000
_cell.length_b   1.000
_cell.length_c   1.000
_cell.angle_alpha   90.00
_cell.angle_beta   90.00
_cell.angle_gamma   90.00
#
_symmetry.space_group_name_H-M   'P 1'
#
loop_
_entity.id
_entity.type
_entity.pdbx_description
1 polymer ?
#
loop_
_entity_poly.entity_id
_entity_poly.type
_entity_poly.pdbx_seq_one_letter_code
_entity_poly.pdbx_strand_id
1 'polypeptide(L)'
;MVSPRKRTSQHSKIPPSEALTRAADILATLEAETNQWAKDGGFEFDDGHPTEKRQPRSSDRPLSVWARNDVAPFLDELLRLEGLPLHDLCHQCGASPGTLRCRHCFMSVDSTFCDACILRQHEELPFHRIDRWTGSFFQPTTLKALGQRVQLGHPIGTKCPATLARLATLGPTQSHDDEFCVVDCNGVHDISIDFCGCPSAGERTTQLLRARLFPATTTRPQTAVRGTPDAVT
;
A
#
# COMPACT_ATOMS: atom_id res chain seq x y z
N MET A 1 -24.44 -2.52 -41.75
CA MET A 1 -22.98 -2.40 -41.52
C MET A 1 -22.67 -0.93 -41.21
N VAL A 2 -22.58 -0.57 -39.94
CA VAL A 2 -22.26 0.80 -39.49
C VAL A 2 -20.80 0.79 -39.05
N SER A 3 -19.97 1.60 -39.70
CA SER A 3 -18.54 1.71 -39.40
C SER A 3 -18.33 2.57 -38.14
N PRO A 4 -17.45 2.20 -37.19
CA PRO A 4 -17.23 3.00 -36.00
C PRO A 4 -16.40 4.24 -36.33
N ARG A 5 -16.93 5.43 -36.01
CA ARG A 5 -16.15 6.69 -36.01
C ARG A 5 -15.07 6.60 -34.92
N LYS A 6 -13.79 6.56 -35.32
CA LYS A 6 -12.66 6.76 -34.41
C LYS A 6 -12.71 8.20 -33.88
N ARG A 7 -12.98 8.38 -32.59
CA ARG A 7 -12.73 9.63 -31.86
C ARG A 7 -11.21 9.74 -31.65
N THR A 8 -10.54 10.58 -32.41
CA THR A 8 -9.17 11.00 -32.10
C THR A 8 -9.23 12.03 -30.98
N SER A 9 -8.88 11.61 -29.75
CA SER A 9 -8.65 12.54 -28.65
C SER A 9 -7.31 13.25 -28.88
N GLN A 10 -7.36 14.50 -29.33
CA GLN A 10 -6.21 15.38 -29.30
C GLN A 10 -6.13 16.01 -27.91
N HIS A 11 -5.47 15.34 -26.97
CA HIS A 11 -4.98 16.02 -25.77
C HIS A 11 -3.75 16.82 -26.17
N SER A 12 -3.88 18.15 -26.27
CA SER A 12 -2.73 19.03 -26.38
C SER A 12 -1.89 18.88 -25.10
N LYS A 13 -0.71 18.27 -25.22
CA LYS A 13 0.26 18.22 -24.13
C LYS A 13 0.76 19.64 -23.91
N ILE A 14 0.33 20.27 -22.81
CA ILE A 14 0.90 21.54 -22.37
C ILE A 14 2.37 21.27 -22.03
N PRO A 15 3.34 22.00 -22.61
CA PRO A 15 4.74 21.81 -22.29
C PRO A 15 5.01 22.09 -20.80
N PRO A 16 5.95 21.36 -20.15
CA PRO A 16 6.17 21.45 -18.71
C PRO A 16 6.47 22.87 -18.20
N SER A 17 7.13 23.69 -19.01
CA SER A 17 7.43 25.09 -18.68
C SER A 17 6.15 25.94 -18.57
N GLU A 18 5.20 25.81 -19.49
CA GLU A 18 3.92 26.53 -19.44
C GLU A 18 3.03 26.05 -18.29
N ALA A 19 3.11 24.76 -17.93
CA ALA A 19 2.39 24.21 -16.78
C ALA A 19 2.94 24.77 -15.45
N LEU A 20 4.27 24.88 -15.33
CA LEU A 20 4.93 25.47 -14.16
C LEU A 20 4.65 26.98 -14.04
N THR A 21 4.66 27.71 -15.16
CA THR A 21 4.30 29.15 -15.16
C THR A 21 2.84 29.34 -14.74
N ARG A 22 1.91 28.55 -15.28
CA ARG A 22 0.50 28.61 -14.87
C ARG A 22 0.29 28.26 -13.39
N ALA A 23 1.02 27.28 -12.87
CA ALA A 23 0.94 26.93 -11.45
C ALA A 23 1.47 28.07 -10.56
N ALA A 24 2.55 28.74 -10.97
CA ALA A 24 3.08 29.91 -10.27
C ALA A 24 2.10 31.10 -10.29
N ASP A 25 1.46 31.37 -11.42
CA ASP A 25 0.45 32.45 -11.54
C ASP A 25 -0.78 32.17 -10.66
N ILE A 26 -1.23 30.92 -10.60
CA ILE A 26 -2.34 30.51 -9.72
C ILE A 26 -1.96 30.67 -8.25
N LEU A 27 -0.76 30.23 -7.85
CA LEU A 27 -0.28 30.40 -6.47
C LEU A 27 -0.19 31.89 -6.10
N ALA A 28 0.36 32.73 -6.98
CA ALA A 28 0.45 34.17 -6.75
C ALA A 28 -0.94 34.83 -6.61
N THR A 29 -1.92 34.37 -7.39
CA THR A 29 -3.30 34.86 -7.30
C THR A 29 -3.96 34.44 -5.97
N LEU A 30 -3.80 33.18 -5.58
CA LEU A 30 -4.33 32.67 -4.32
C LEU A 30 -3.68 33.36 -3.11
N GLU A 31 -2.38 33.61 -3.15
CA GLU A 31 -1.68 34.37 -2.12
C GLU A 31 -2.18 35.82 -2.04
N ALA A 32 -2.42 36.47 -3.19
CA ALA A 32 -2.98 37.82 -3.23
C ALA A 32 -4.41 37.87 -2.66
N GLU A 33 -5.28 36.94 -3.04
CA GLU A 33 -6.66 36.84 -2.54
C GLU A 33 -6.70 36.53 -1.04
N THR A 34 -5.84 35.64 -0.57
CA THR A 34 -5.74 35.30 0.87
C THR A 34 -5.24 36.49 1.69
N ASN A 35 -4.28 37.25 1.15
CA ASN A 35 -3.79 38.47 1.78
C ASN A 35 -4.82 39.60 1.75
N GLN A 36 -5.64 39.69 0.71
CA GLN A 36 -6.72 40.67 0.61
C GLN A 36 -7.85 40.32 1.60
N TRP A 37 -8.28 39.07 1.66
CA TRP A 37 -9.26 38.59 2.63
C TRP A 37 -8.82 38.81 4.09
N ALA A 38 -7.53 38.63 4.38
CA ALA A 38 -6.96 38.91 5.69
C ALA A 38 -6.92 40.42 6.03
N LYS A 39 -6.82 41.31 5.03
CA LYS A 39 -6.88 42.76 5.21
C LYS A 39 -8.31 43.26 5.41
N ASP A 40 -9.27 42.62 4.75
CA ASP A 40 -10.68 42.98 4.82
C ASP A 40 -11.37 42.44 6.10
N GLY A 41 -10.60 41.89 7.05
CA GLY A 41 -11.05 41.53 8.39
C GLY A 41 -11.92 40.26 8.48
N GLY A 42 -12.29 39.66 7.35
CA GLY A 42 -13.32 38.62 7.34
C GLY A 42 -14.68 39.15 7.81
N PHE A 43 -15.70 38.30 7.80
CA PHE A 43 -17.03 38.66 8.30
C PHE A 43 -17.04 38.59 9.83
N GLU A 44 -16.88 39.73 10.51
CA GLU A 44 -17.01 39.87 11.97
C GLU A 44 -18.49 40.15 12.34
N PHE A 45 -19.07 39.34 13.21
CA PHE A 45 -20.29 39.71 13.94
C PHE A 45 -19.87 40.63 15.09
N ASP A 46 -20.35 41.87 15.10
CA ASP A 46 -19.99 42.88 16.09
C ASP A 46 -20.86 42.76 17.35
N ASP A 47 -20.32 42.10 18.38
CA ASP A 47 -20.97 41.92 19.68
C ASP A 47 -20.59 43.04 20.70
N GLY A 48 -19.98 44.14 20.24
CA GLY A 48 -19.73 45.35 21.03
C GLY A 48 -18.76 45.21 22.22
N HIS A 49 -18.00 44.11 22.30
CA HIS A 49 -16.94 43.93 23.29
C HIS A 49 -15.57 44.26 22.67
N PRO A 50 -14.72 45.09 23.31
CA PRO A 50 -13.39 45.37 22.79
C PRO A 50 -12.52 44.11 22.88
N THR A 51 -12.33 43.44 21.74
CA THR A 51 -11.40 42.30 21.64
C THR A 51 -10.01 42.85 21.36
N GLU A 52 -9.14 42.78 22.37
CA GLU A 52 -7.70 43.00 22.16
C GLU A 52 -7.22 41.97 21.12
N LYS A 53 -6.81 42.43 19.92
CA LYS A 53 -6.33 41.55 18.85
C LYS A 53 -5.02 40.91 19.28
N ARG A 54 -5.11 39.74 19.91
CA ARG A 54 -3.97 38.93 20.31
C ARG A 54 -3.17 38.54 19.07
N GLN A 55 -1.86 38.79 19.09
CA GLN A 55 -1.00 38.39 17.99
C GLN A 55 -1.07 36.87 17.78
N PRO A 56 -1.27 36.40 16.53
CA PRO A 56 -1.32 34.97 16.24
C PRO A 56 0.00 34.32 16.63
N ARG A 57 -0.09 33.25 17.41
CA ARG A 57 1.07 32.40 17.73
C ARG A 57 1.42 31.55 16.52
N SER A 58 2.64 31.02 16.49
CA SER A 58 3.05 30.01 15.49
C SER A 58 2.11 28.80 15.47
N SER A 59 1.55 28.43 16.63
CA SER A 59 0.51 27.40 16.77
C SER A 59 -0.80 27.71 16.03
N ASP A 60 -1.09 28.98 15.79
CA ASP A 60 -2.34 29.43 15.19
C ASP A 60 -2.25 29.42 13.65
N ARG A 61 -1.02 29.28 13.09
CA ARG A 61 -0.76 29.17 11.65
C ARG A 61 0.28 28.06 11.33
N PRO A 62 0.04 26.81 11.78
CA PRO A 62 1.06 25.76 11.75
C PRO A 62 1.52 25.41 10.33
N LEU A 63 0.62 25.39 9.35
CA LEU A 63 0.96 25.13 7.94
C LEU A 63 1.83 26.24 7.33
N SER A 64 1.58 27.51 7.69
CA SER A 64 2.39 28.62 7.21
C SER A 64 3.78 28.67 7.85
N VAL A 65 3.94 28.11 9.05
CA VAL A 65 5.24 27.93 9.71
C VAL A 65 5.99 26.78 9.04
N TRP A 66 5.33 25.63 8.87
CA TRP A 66 5.88 24.47 8.17
C TRP A 66 6.32 24.82 6.74
N ALA A 67 5.45 25.47 5.96
CA ALA A 67 5.73 25.83 4.58
C ALA A 67 6.96 26.75 4.42
N ARG A 68 7.25 27.58 5.43
CA ARG A 68 8.39 28.51 5.41
C ARG A 68 9.68 27.89 5.92
N ASN A 69 9.60 27.02 6.92
CA ASN A 69 10.78 26.61 7.69
C ASN A 69 11.13 25.13 7.52
N ASP A 70 10.14 24.28 7.29
CA ASP A 70 10.26 22.84 7.52
C ASP A 70 10.05 22.00 6.25
N VAL A 71 9.74 22.60 5.10
CA VAL A 71 9.52 21.84 3.85
C VAL A 71 10.75 21.03 3.45
N ALA A 72 11.94 21.64 3.48
CA ALA A 72 13.18 20.99 3.06
C ALA A 72 13.53 19.75 3.90
N PRO A 73 13.62 19.80 5.24
CA PRO A 73 13.93 18.61 6.03
C PRO A 73 12.86 17.52 5.91
N PHE A 74 11.58 17.88 5.74
CA PHE A 74 10.53 16.90 5.50
C PHE A 74 10.69 16.22 4.15
N LEU A 75 11.00 16.98 3.09
CA LEU A 75 11.23 16.43 1.77
C LEU A 75 12.46 15.51 1.76
N ASP A 76 13.55 15.90 2.43
CA ASP A 76 14.74 15.07 2.55
C ASP A 76 14.42 13.72 3.23
N GLU A 77 13.66 13.73 4.33
CA GLU A 77 13.24 12.49 4.98
C GLU A 77 12.31 11.66 4.09
N LEU A 78 11.34 12.27 3.41
CA LEU A 78 10.44 11.56 2.49
C LEU A 78 11.21 10.93 1.32
N LEU A 79 12.20 11.64 0.76
CA LEU A 79 13.06 11.13 -0.30
C LEU A 79 13.99 10.02 0.22
N ARG A 80 14.50 10.16 1.45
CA ARG A 80 15.27 9.10 2.12
C ARG A 80 14.44 7.82 2.23
N LEU A 81 13.14 7.92 2.49
CA LEU A 81 12.24 6.76 2.53
C LEU A 81 12.04 6.10 1.15
N GLU A 82 12.36 6.77 0.04
CA GLU A 82 12.25 6.19 -1.31
C GLU A 82 13.57 5.57 -1.82
N GLY A 83 14.68 5.80 -1.12
CA GLY A 83 15.99 5.25 -1.45
C GLY A 83 16.27 3.88 -0.82
N LEU A 84 17.24 3.16 -1.37
CA LEU A 84 17.81 1.99 -0.70
C LEU A 84 18.59 2.47 0.54
N PRO A 85 18.47 1.80 1.71
CA PRO A 85 19.34 2.10 2.84
C PRO A 85 20.82 1.99 2.46
N LEU A 86 21.69 2.71 3.17
CA LEU A 86 23.14 2.70 2.96
C LEU A 86 23.81 1.31 3.03
N HIS A 87 23.09 0.30 3.52
CA HIS A 87 23.58 -1.07 3.68
C HIS A 87 22.92 -1.99 2.65
N ASP A 88 23.74 -2.64 1.83
CA ASP A 88 23.27 -3.55 0.79
C ASP A 88 22.90 -4.95 1.31
N LEU A 89 23.11 -5.22 2.60
CA LEU A 89 22.86 -6.51 3.22
C LEU A 89 21.48 -6.57 3.86
N CYS A 90 20.87 -7.76 3.80
CA CYS A 90 19.62 -8.07 4.46
C CYS A 90 19.71 -7.78 5.96
N HIS A 91 18.82 -6.92 6.46
CA HIS A 91 18.74 -6.51 7.85
C HIS A 91 18.61 -7.70 8.82
N GLN A 92 17.91 -8.76 8.40
CA GLN A 92 17.63 -9.91 9.26
C GLN A 92 18.76 -10.95 9.33
N CYS A 93 19.39 -11.27 8.20
CA CYS A 93 20.40 -12.34 8.15
C CYS A 93 21.84 -11.86 7.99
N GLY A 94 22.05 -10.62 7.54
CA GLY A 94 23.38 -10.06 7.29
C GLY A 94 24.24 -10.77 6.24
N ALA A 95 23.70 -11.79 5.55
CA ALA A 95 24.48 -12.70 4.71
C ALA A 95 24.12 -12.65 3.22
N SER A 96 22.99 -12.02 2.87
CA SER A 96 22.50 -11.93 1.49
C SER A 96 22.10 -10.49 1.18
N PRO A 97 22.09 -10.07 -0.10
CA PRO A 97 21.66 -8.73 -0.46
C PRO A 97 20.23 -8.42 0.00
N GLY A 98 20.04 -7.27 0.64
CA GLY A 98 18.74 -6.74 1.03
C GLY A 98 18.16 -5.90 -0.09
N THR A 99 17.31 -6.48 -0.93
CA THR A 99 16.72 -5.79 -2.09
C THR A 99 15.22 -5.61 -1.99
N LEU A 100 14.57 -6.18 -0.97
CA LEU A 100 13.14 -6.14 -0.80
C LEU A 100 12.77 -5.32 0.44
N ARG A 101 11.69 -4.54 0.37
CA ARG A 101 11.13 -3.82 1.51
C ARG A 101 9.63 -4.05 1.60
N CYS A 102 9.08 -3.91 2.80
CA CYS A 102 7.63 -3.87 3.01
C CYS A 102 7.18 -2.42 3.21
N ARG A 103 6.05 -2.04 2.62
CA ARG A 103 5.45 -0.70 2.80
C ARG A 103 4.57 -0.58 4.04
N HIS A 104 4.19 -1.71 4.65
CA HIS A 104 3.20 -1.76 5.73
C HIS A 104 3.82 -2.06 7.09
N CYS A 105 4.98 -2.71 7.14
CA CYS A 105 5.65 -2.98 8.40
C CYS A 105 6.24 -1.68 8.95
N PHE A 106 5.78 -1.28 10.13
CA PHE A 106 6.19 -0.03 10.78
C PHE A 106 7.72 0.10 10.96
N MET A 107 8.38 -1.01 11.28
CA MET A 107 9.84 -1.04 11.51
C MET A 107 10.67 -1.34 10.25
N SER A 108 10.06 -1.54 9.08
CA SER A 108 10.81 -1.88 7.85
C SER A 108 11.19 -0.69 6.98
N VAL A 109 10.87 0.53 7.41
CA VAL A 109 11.04 1.75 6.60
C VAL A 109 12.51 1.94 6.18
N ASP A 110 13.45 1.61 7.05
CA ASP A 110 14.89 1.72 6.81
C ASP A 110 15.60 0.36 6.69
N SER A 111 14.84 -0.70 6.44
CA SER A 111 15.35 -2.08 6.42
C SER A 111 14.98 -2.78 5.14
N THR A 112 15.99 -3.36 4.50
CA THR A 112 15.82 -4.22 3.35
C THR A 112 16.09 -5.67 3.71
N PHE A 113 15.45 -6.58 2.99
CA PHE A 113 15.43 -7.99 3.26
C PHE A 113 15.78 -8.77 2.00
N CYS A 114 16.33 -9.96 2.17
CA CYS A 114 16.39 -10.95 1.09
C CYS A 114 15.05 -11.69 0.98
N ASP A 115 14.85 -12.40 -0.13
CA ASP A 115 13.63 -13.16 -0.45
C ASP A 115 13.22 -14.10 0.71
N ALA A 116 14.16 -14.85 1.27
CA ALA A 116 13.86 -15.80 2.35
C ALA A 116 13.42 -15.11 3.66
N CYS A 117 14.07 -14.01 4.03
CA CYS A 117 13.74 -13.28 5.26
C CYS A 117 12.41 -12.55 5.14
N ILE A 118 12.14 -11.93 3.99
CA ILE A 118 10.87 -11.22 3.81
C ILE A 118 9.69 -12.19 3.78
N LEU A 119 9.82 -13.35 3.13
CA LEU A 119 8.78 -14.37 3.13
C LEU A 119 8.45 -14.89 4.53
N ARG A 120 9.49 -15.12 5.35
CA ARG A 120 9.33 -15.58 6.73
C ARG A 120 8.63 -14.56 7.60
N GLN A 121 9.04 -13.28 7.50
CA GLN A 121 8.44 -12.20 8.27
C GLN A 121 6.96 -11.96 7.90
N HIS A 122 6.57 -12.28 6.67
CA HIS A 122 5.21 -12.06 6.17
C HIS A 122 4.37 -13.34 6.12
N GLU A 123 4.78 -14.44 6.76
CA GLU A 123 4.00 -15.70 6.77
C GLU A 123 2.59 -15.48 7.34
N GLU A 124 2.45 -14.60 8.33
CA GLU A 124 1.16 -14.24 8.96
C GLU A 124 0.53 -12.97 8.38
N LEU A 125 1.24 -12.27 7.48
CA LEU A 125 0.86 -10.97 6.93
C LEU A 125 0.86 -11.00 5.38
N PRO A 126 0.09 -11.91 4.75
CA PRO A 126 0.15 -12.16 3.30
C PRO A 126 -0.40 -11.00 2.45
N PHE A 127 -1.07 -10.03 3.07
CA PHE A 127 -1.67 -8.87 2.40
C PHE A 127 -0.82 -7.60 2.52
N HIS A 128 0.43 -7.72 2.97
CA HIS A 128 1.36 -6.58 2.96
C HIS A 128 1.93 -6.37 1.56
N ARG A 129 2.06 -5.10 1.16
CA ARG A 129 2.68 -4.72 -0.12
C ARG A 129 4.20 -4.68 -0.01
N ILE A 130 4.85 -5.32 -0.97
CA ILE A 130 6.31 -5.46 -1.04
C ILE A 130 6.82 -4.70 -2.26
N ASP A 131 7.99 -4.10 -2.13
CA ASP A 131 8.74 -3.58 -3.27
C ASP A 131 10.07 -4.30 -3.42
N ARG A 132 10.57 -4.36 -4.66
CA ARG A 132 11.92 -4.79 -5.00
C ARG A 132 12.71 -3.61 -5.56
N TRP A 133 13.94 -3.47 -5.07
CA TRP A 133 14.92 -2.56 -5.65
C TRP A 133 15.38 -3.08 -7.01
N THR A 134 15.23 -2.25 -8.04
CA THR A 134 15.65 -2.57 -9.42
C THR A 134 17.11 -2.24 -9.69
N GLY A 135 17.79 -1.58 -8.75
CA GLY A 135 19.09 -0.93 -8.95
C GLY A 135 18.98 0.60 -8.99
N SER A 136 17.80 1.14 -9.29
CA SER A 136 17.57 2.58 -9.38
C SER A 136 16.31 3.08 -8.64
N PHE A 137 15.28 2.26 -8.53
CA PHE A 137 14.05 2.61 -7.79
C PHE A 137 13.38 1.37 -7.22
N PHE A 138 12.44 1.57 -6.30
CA PHE A 138 11.57 0.51 -5.80
C PHE A 138 10.39 0.27 -6.72
N GLN A 139 10.33 -0.94 -7.27
CA GLN A 139 9.20 -1.39 -8.07
C GLN A 139 8.29 -2.31 -7.24
N PRO A 140 6.96 -2.15 -7.31
CA PRO A 140 6.03 -3.06 -6.64
C PRO A 140 6.24 -4.52 -7.07
N THR A 141 6.19 -5.42 -6.10
CA THR A 141 6.15 -6.87 -6.29
C THR A 141 5.14 -7.48 -5.32
N THR A 142 4.82 -8.77 -5.46
CA THR A 142 3.89 -9.48 -4.58
C THR A 142 4.61 -10.59 -3.84
N LEU A 143 4.12 -10.93 -2.64
CA LEU A 143 4.63 -12.09 -1.91
C LEU A 143 4.44 -13.38 -2.73
N LYS A 144 3.35 -13.49 -3.51
CA LYS A 144 3.14 -14.56 -4.49
C LYS A 144 4.27 -14.66 -5.51
N ALA A 145 4.69 -13.54 -6.10
CA ALA A 145 5.79 -13.52 -7.08
C ALA A 145 7.14 -13.96 -6.47
N LEU A 146 7.30 -13.77 -5.15
CA LEU A 146 8.44 -14.27 -4.39
C LEU A 146 8.30 -15.74 -3.98
N GLY A 147 7.15 -16.38 -4.24
CA GLY A 147 6.87 -17.78 -3.92
C GLY A 147 6.06 -18.00 -2.64
N GLN A 148 5.49 -16.96 -2.03
CA GLN A 148 4.61 -17.14 -0.88
C GLN A 148 3.31 -17.85 -1.28
N ARG A 149 2.90 -18.78 -0.41
CA ARG A 149 1.60 -19.45 -0.49
C ARG A 149 0.93 -19.40 0.87
N VAL A 150 -0.36 -19.08 0.89
CA VAL A 150 -1.17 -19.00 2.11
C VAL A 150 -1.79 -20.36 2.37
N GLN A 151 -1.32 -21.06 3.40
CA GLN A 151 -1.87 -22.36 3.78
C GLN A 151 -3.08 -22.18 4.71
N LEU A 152 -4.17 -22.88 4.40
CA LEU A 152 -5.39 -22.88 5.22
C LEU A 152 -5.48 -24.14 6.09
N GLY A 153 -6.30 -24.09 7.14
CA GLY A 153 -6.71 -25.27 7.91
C GLY A 153 -5.69 -25.85 8.89
N HIS A 154 -4.54 -25.19 9.09
CA HIS A 154 -3.49 -25.61 10.03
C HIS A 154 -2.92 -24.41 10.80
N PRO A 155 -2.40 -24.61 12.02
CA PRO A 155 -1.70 -23.56 12.76
C PRO A 155 -0.47 -23.02 12.02
N ILE A 156 -0.12 -21.78 12.32
CA ILE A 156 1.08 -21.10 11.81
C ILE A 156 2.32 -21.96 12.08
N GLY A 157 3.25 -22.00 11.11
CA GLY A 157 4.48 -22.77 11.19
C GLY A 157 4.32 -24.28 10.94
N THR A 158 3.10 -24.83 10.94
CA THR A 158 2.87 -26.23 10.59
C THR A 158 2.53 -26.38 9.12
N LYS A 159 3.09 -27.38 8.44
CA LYS A 159 2.76 -27.67 7.03
C LYS A 159 1.76 -28.82 6.96
N CYS A 160 0.79 -28.72 6.07
CA CYS A 160 -0.24 -29.74 5.89
C CYS A 160 0.39 -31.04 5.34
N PRO A 161 0.27 -32.20 6.02
CA PRO A 161 0.84 -33.46 5.56
C PRO A 161 0.30 -33.88 4.18
N ALA A 162 -0.99 -33.63 3.93
CA ALA A 162 -1.61 -33.92 2.63
C ALA A 162 -1.01 -33.07 1.51
N THR A 163 -0.73 -31.78 1.78
CA THR A 163 -0.07 -30.89 0.82
C THR A 163 1.38 -31.31 0.58
N LEU A 164 2.12 -31.69 1.63
CA LEU A 164 3.49 -32.20 1.50
C LEU A 164 3.54 -33.49 0.67
N ALA A 165 2.66 -34.45 0.97
CA ALA A 165 2.57 -35.69 0.21
C ALA A 165 2.24 -35.42 -1.27
N ARG A 166 1.28 -34.52 -1.54
CA ARG A 166 0.91 -34.12 -2.90
C ARG A 166 2.08 -33.50 -3.66
N LEU A 167 2.82 -32.58 -3.03
CA LEU A 167 3.99 -31.95 -3.64
C LEU A 167 5.10 -32.97 -3.91
N ALA A 168 5.29 -33.95 -3.03
CA ALA A 168 6.28 -35.02 -3.24
C ALA A 168 5.91 -35.96 -4.40
N THR A 169 4.62 -36.22 -4.63
CA THR A 169 4.16 -37.14 -5.69
C THR A 169 3.98 -36.45 -7.05
N LEU A 170 3.43 -35.23 -7.07
CA LEU A 170 2.99 -34.56 -8.30
C LEU A 170 3.81 -33.30 -8.63
N GLY A 171 4.73 -32.90 -7.74
CA GLY A 171 5.43 -31.63 -7.84
C GLY A 171 4.51 -30.42 -7.59
N PRO A 172 5.04 -29.19 -7.77
CA PRO A 172 4.25 -27.97 -7.75
C PRO A 172 3.28 -27.98 -8.93
N THR A 173 1.99 -28.13 -8.67
CA THR A 173 0.96 -28.05 -9.72
C THR A 173 0.63 -26.60 -10.00
N GLN A 174 0.55 -26.22 -11.27
CA GLN A 174 -0.16 -25.01 -11.70
C GLN A 174 -1.67 -25.27 -11.60
N SER A 175 -2.27 -24.94 -10.46
CA SER A 175 -3.70 -25.13 -10.24
C SER A 175 -4.43 -23.78 -10.24
N HIS A 176 -5.77 -23.82 -10.36
CA HIS A 176 -6.59 -22.61 -10.17
C HIS A 176 -6.37 -21.95 -8.79
N ASP A 177 -5.84 -22.68 -7.81
CA ASP A 177 -5.56 -22.17 -6.47
C ASP A 177 -4.30 -21.28 -6.45
N ASP A 178 -3.52 -21.27 -7.52
CA ASP A 178 -2.37 -20.37 -7.68
C ASP A 178 -2.78 -18.95 -8.04
N GLU A 179 -3.99 -18.76 -8.57
CA GLU A 179 -4.54 -17.48 -9.02
C GLU A 179 -5.78 -17.13 -8.20
N PHE A 180 -5.54 -16.74 -6.95
CA PHE A 180 -6.59 -16.33 -6.02
C PHE A 180 -6.47 -14.84 -5.70
N CYS A 181 -7.57 -14.10 -5.83
CA CYS A 181 -7.64 -12.68 -5.58
C CYS A 181 -8.28 -12.39 -4.22
N VAL A 182 -7.62 -11.63 -3.35
CA VAL A 182 -8.19 -11.15 -2.09
C VAL A 182 -8.33 -9.64 -2.13
N VAL A 183 -9.53 -9.14 -1.83
CA VAL A 183 -9.78 -7.72 -1.63
C VAL A 183 -9.68 -7.41 -0.13
N ASP A 184 -8.82 -6.46 0.22
CA ASP A 184 -8.60 -5.96 1.57
C ASP A 184 -8.66 -4.42 1.58
N CYS A 185 -8.69 -3.79 2.75
CA CYS A 185 -8.76 -2.33 2.90
C CYS A 185 -7.54 -1.60 2.28
N ASN A 186 -6.40 -2.27 2.19
CA ASN A 186 -5.19 -1.75 1.54
C ASN A 186 -5.08 -2.13 0.04
N GLY A 187 -6.13 -2.72 -0.52
CA GLY A 187 -6.30 -2.96 -1.96
C GLY A 187 -6.49 -4.43 -2.34
N VAL A 188 -6.20 -4.73 -3.60
CA VAL A 188 -6.38 -6.05 -4.20
C VAL A 188 -5.06 -6.81 -4.21
N HIS A 189 -5.09 -8.07 -3.79
CA HIS A 189 -3.93 -8.93 -3.64
C HIS A 189 -4.07 -10.20 -4.45
N ASP A 190 -3.13 -10.44 -5.36
CA ASP A 190 -2.97 -11.71 -6.02
C ASP A 190 -2.12 -12.65 -5.17
N ILE A 191 -2.73 -13.71 -4.67
CA ILE A 191 -2.10 -14.70 -3.79
C ILE A 191 -2.25 -16.11 -4.35
N SER A 192 -1.41 -17.02 -3.86
CA SER A 192 -1.60 -18.46 -4.01
C SER A 192 -2.10 -19.03 -2.70
N ILE A 193 -3.14 -19.88 -2.76
CA ILE A 193 -3.72 -20.53 -1.59
C ILE A 193 -3.44 -22.03 -1.64
N ASP A 194 -3.05 -22.59 -0.51
CA ASP A 194 -2.98 -24.02 -0.29
C ASP A 194 -4.13 -24.46 0.63
N PHE A 195 -5.17 -25.02 0.03
CA PHE A 195 -6.26 -25.64 0.78
C PHE A 195 -5.76 -26.92 1.46
N CYS A 196 -6.21 -27.13 2.69
CA CYS A 196 -5.93 -28.34 3.44
C CYS A 196 -6.76 -29.51 2.88
N GLY A 197 -6.06 -30.61 2.56
CA GLY A 197 -6.64 -31.87 2.08
C GLY A 197 -6.86 -32.91 3.18
N CYS A 198 -6.65 -32.56 4.46
CA CYS A 198 -6.87 -33.48 5.57
C CYS A 198 -8.37 -33.80 5.74
N PRO A 199 -8.74 -35.00 6.22
CA PRO A 199 -10.14 -35.39 6.39
C PRO A 199 -10.99 -34.43 7.25
N SER A 200 -10.36 -33.75 8.22
CA SER A 200 -11.02 -32.79 9.13
C SER A 200 -11.10 -31.35 8.60
N ALA A 201 -10.49 -31.06 7.45
CA ALA A 201 -10.34 -29.69 6.95
C ALA A 201 -11.67 -29.02 6.57
N GLY A 202 -12.67 -29.82 6.18
CA GLY A 202 -13.93 -29.34 5.60
C GLY A 202 -13.76 -28.84 4.16
N GLU A 203 -14.85 -28.41 3.56
CA GLU A 203 -14.84 -27.88 2.19
C GLU A 203 -14.07 -26.56 2.06
N ARG A 204 -13.69 -26.21 0.82
CA ARG A 204 -12.91 -25.01 0.49
C ARG A 204 -13.52 -23.72 1.05
N THR A 205 -14.83 -23.54 0.89
CA THR A 205 -15.58 -22.39 1.42
C THR A 205 -15.45 -22.29 2.94
N THR A 206 -15.59 -23.42 3.66
CA THR A 206 -15.43 -23.47 5.12
C THR A 206 -14.02 -23.11 5.54
N GLN A 207 -13.00 -23.57 4.82
CA GLN A 207 -11.60 -23.23 5.11
C GLN A 207 -11.31 -21.74 4.93
N LEU A 208 -11.86 -21.11 3.88
CA LEU A 208 -11.76 -19.66 3.66
C LEU A 208 -12.45 -18.88 4.78
N LEU A 209 -13.68 -19.26 5.15
CA LEU A 209 -14.43 -18.60 6.22
C LEU A 209 -13.71 -18.70 7.58
N ARG A 210 -13.09 -19.86 7.88
CA ARG A 210 -12.25 -20.04 9.08
C ARG A 210 -11.03 -19.11 9.08
N ALA A 211 -10.51 -18.76 7.91
CA ALA A 211 -9.45 -17.78 7.72
C ALA A 211 -9.97 -16.33 7.55
N ARG A 212 -11.27 -16.09 7.81
CA ARG A 212 -11.95 -14.79 7.63
C ARG A 212 -11.89 -14.25 6.19
N LEU A 213 -11.80 -15.15 5.21
CA LEU A 213 -11.93 -14.84 3.81
C LEU A 213 -13.34 -15.20 3.37
N PHE A 214 -14.11 -14.19 2.95
CA PHE A 214 -15.49 -14.35 2.50
C PHE A 214 -15.50 -14.51 0.98
N PRO A 215 -15.67 -15.73 0.45
CA PRO A 215 -15.56 -15.95 -0.98
C PRO A 215 -16.74 -15.34 -1.75
N ALA A 216 -16.45 -14.86 -2.96
CA ALA A 216 -17.48 -14.34 -3.87
C ALA A 216 -18.41 -15.46 -4.41
N THR A 217 -17.93 -16.70 -4.46
CA THR A 217 -18.68 -17.87 -4.91
C THR A 217 -18.45 -19.05 -3.96
N THR A 218 -19.43 -19.94 -3.82
CA THR A 218 -19.29 -21.16 -2.99
C THR A 218 -18.71 -22.34 -3.77
N THR A 219 -18.89 -22.36 -5.10
CA THR A 219 -18.32 -23.38 -5.99
C THR A 219 -17.01 -22.88 -6.60
N ARG A 220 -15.90 -23.57 -6.33
CA ARG A 220 -14.54 -23.23 -6.82
C ARG A 220 -14.21 -21.73 -6.64
N PRO A 221 -14.12 -21.24 -5.40
CA PRO A 221 -13.82 -19.82 -5.14
C PRO A 221 -12.45 -19.44 -5.69
N GLN A 222 -12.38 -18.30 -6.37
CA GLN A 222 -11.13 -17.67 -6.84
C GLN A 222 -10.97 -16.23 -6.35
N THR A 223 -11.97 -15.69 -5.67
CA THR A 223 -11.96 -14.34 -5.14
C THR A 223 -12.62 -14.32 -3.78
N ALA A 224 -12.04 -13.57 -2.83
CA ALA A 224 -12.63 -13.35 -1.53
C ALA A 224 -12.39 -11.91 -1.04
N VAL A 225 -13.21 -11.48 -0.09
CA VAL A 225 -12.99 -10.25 0.68
C VAL A 225 -12.46 -10.62 2.06
N ARG A 226 -11.44 -9.92 2.54
CA ARG A 226 -10.93 -10.09 3.90
C ARG A 226 -11.92 -9.45 4.89
N GLY A 227 -12.40 -10.24 5.84
CA GLY A 227 -13.19 -9.71 6.96
C GLY A 227 -12.30 -8.97 7.94
N THR A 228 -12.61 -7.70 8.20
CA THR A 228 -12.01 -6.96 9.31
C THR A 228 -12.65 -7.39 10.63
N PRO A 229 -11.91 -7.36 11.75
CA PRO A 229 -12.42 -7.74 13.07
C PRO A 229 -13.66 -6.94 13.50
N ASP A 230 -13.81 -5.71 12.99
CA ASP A 230 -14.82 -4.75 13.42
C ASP A 230 -16.15 -4.86 12.67
N ALA A 231 -16.29 -5.80 11.73
CA ALA A 231 -17.54 -6.02 10.99
C ALA A 231 -18.61 -6.78 11.79
N VAL A 232 -18.41 -6.97 13.10
CA VAL A 232 -19.37 -7.59 14.02
C VAL A 232 -19.66 -6.63 15.18
N THR A 233 -20.37 -5.55 14.88
CA THR A 233 -21.14 -4.77 15.87
C THR A 233 -22.44 -4.31 15.24
#